data_AF-A0A2S2Q261-F1
#
_entry.id   AF-A0A2S2Q261-F1
#
_cell.length_a   1.000
_cell.length_b   1.000
_cell.length_c   1.000
_cell.angle_alpha   90.00
_cell.angle_beta   90.00
_cell.angle_gamma   90.00
#
_symmetry.space_group_name_H-M   'P 1'
#
loop_
_entity.id
_entity.type
_entity.pdbx_description
1 polymer ?
#
loop_
_entity_poly.entity_id
_entity_poly.type
_entity_poly.pdbx_seq_one_letter_code
_entity_poly.pdbx_strand_id
1 'polypeptide(L)'
;MQEHYDNFFEDVFVECEDKYGEIEEMNVCDNLGDHLVGNVYIKFRREEHAEAAVNDLNNRWFGGRPVYAELSPVTDFREACCRQYEMGECTRSGFCNFMHLKPISRELRKYLYSRRSRRHRSRSRSRDHVGTRRTRSPSPRHGHHRGGGGSGGGGGGGGRRDRRY
;
A
#
# COMPACT_ATOMS: atom_id res chain seq x y z
N MET A 1 -10.11 -25.24 0.19
CA MET A 1 -11.15 -24.19 0.36
C MET A 1 -10.57 -22.79 0.30
N GLN A 2 -9.56 -22.42 1.10
CA GLN A 2 -8.94 -21.08 1.03
C GLN A 2 -8.37 -20.76 -0.37
N GLU A 3 -7.68 -21.72 -1.00
CA GLU A 3 -7.12 -21.56 -2.35
C GLU A 3 -8.18 -21.22 -3.40
N HIS A 4 -9.34 -21.86 -3.39
CA HIS A 4 -10.43 -21.52 -4.31
C HIS A 4 -10.95 -20.10 -4.11
N TYR A 5 -10.99 -19.64 -2.85
CA TYR A 5 -11.38 -18.27 -2.54
C TYR A 5 -10.32 -17.26 -2.98
N ASP A 6 -9.04 -17.56 -2.73
CA ASP A 6 -7.93 -16.74 -3.16
C ASP A 6 -7.89 -16.61 -4.69
N ASN A 7 -8.10 -17.72 -5.43
CA ASN A 7 -8.19 -17.71 -6.89
C ASN A 7 -9.37 -16.87 -7.37
N PHE A 8 -10.57 -17.05 -6.79
CA PHE A 8 -11.73 -16.20 -7.10
C PHE A 8 -11.43 -14.72 -6.88
N PHE A 9 -10.81 -14.39 -5.74
CA PHE A 9 -10.48 -13.01 -5.41
C PHE A 9 -9.45 -12.43 -6.40
N GLU A 10 -8.41 -13.19 -6.73
CA GLU A 10 -7.41 -12.79 -7.72
C GLU A 10 -8.04 -12.56 -9.10
N ASP A 11 -8.86 -13.49 -9.59
CA ASP A 11 -9.50 -13.41 -10.90
C ASP A 11 -10.34 -12.13 -11.02
N VAL A 12 -11.18 -11.84 -10.03
CA VAL A 12 -12.03 -10.63 -10.03
C VAL A 12 -11.17 -9.37 -9.90
N PHE A 13 -10.16 -9.37 -9.03
CA PHE A 13 -9.30 -8.21 -8.80
C PHE A 13 -8.52 -7.84 -10.06
N VAL A 14 -7.83 -8.81 -10.67
CA VAL A 14 -6.98 -8.58 -11.85
C VAL A 14 -7.82 -8.17 -13.04
N GLU A 15 -8.94 -8.85 -13.28
CA GLU A 15 -9.86 -8.52 -14.38
C GLU A 15 -10.37 -7.08 -14.28
N CYS A 16 -10.79 -6.65 -13.09
CA CYS A 16 -11.30 -5.30 -12.89
C CYS A 16 -10.19 -4.24 -12.93
N GLU A 17 -9.01 -4.54 -12.37
CA GLU A 17 -7.86 -3.61 -12.38
C GLU A 17 -7.35 -3.38 -13.81
N ASP A 18 -7.23 -4.44 -14.61
CA ASP A 18 -6.69 -4.36 -15.96
C ASP A 18 -7.70 -3.75 -16.96
N LYS A 19 -9.02 -3.96 -16.78
CA LYS A 19 -10.04 -3.43 -17.71
C LYS A 19 -10.53 -2.03 -17.39
N TYR A 20 -10.79 -1.73 -16.12
CA TYR A 20 -11.49 -0.49 -15.75
C TYR A 20 -10.55 0.51 -15.10
N GLY A 21 -9.63 0.03 -14.26
CA GLY A 21 -8.52 0.82 -13.77
C GLY A 21 -8.18 0.54 -12.31
N GLU A 22 -7.29 1.38 -11.76
CA GLU A 22 -6.66 1.14 -10.46
C GLU A 22 -7.68 0.95 -9.33
N ILE A 23 -7.59 -0.19 -8.65
CA ILE A 23 -8.37 -0.55 -7.46
C ILE A 23 -7.62 -0.08 -6.21
N GLU A 24 -8.30 0.67 -5.34
CA GLU A 24 -7.79 1.02 -4.01
C GLU A 24 -7.98 -0.12 -3.02
N GLU A 25 -9.17 -0.71 -3.01
CA GLU A 25 -9.56 -1.75 -2.09
C GLU A 25 -10.66 -2.63 -2.70
N MET A 26 -10.60 -3.94 -2.45
CA MET A 26 -11.64 -4.89 -2.83
C MET A 26 -11.93 -5.82 -1.65
N ASN A 27 -13.20 -6.10 -1.41
CA ASN A 27 -13.69 -6.85 -0.26
C ASN A 27 -14.84 -7.79 -0.67
N VAL A 28 -14.90 -8.97 -0.05
CA VAL A 28 -15.96 -9.97 -0.28
C VAL A 28 -16.66 -10.26 1.04
N CYS A 29 -17.99 -10.27 1.03
CA CYS A 29 -18.81 -10.52 2.21
C CYS A 29 -19.08 -12.02 2.42
N ASP A 30 -18.85 -12.47 3.65
CA ASP A 30 -19.16 -13.80 4.21
C ASP A 30 -20.40 -13.74 5.12
N ASN A 31 -21.28 -12.75 4.90
CA ASN A 31 -22.54 -12.63 5.63
C ASN A 31 -23.44 -13.84 5.34
N LEU A 32 -24.28 -14.22 6.30
CA LEU A 32 -25.28 -15.28 6.12
C LEU A 32 -26.65 -14.75 5.66
N GLY A 33 -26.88 -13.44 5.76
CA GLY A 33 -28.14 -12.82 5.36
C GLY A 33 -28.17 -12.49 3.87
N ASP A 34 -29.34 -12.70 3.26
CA ASP A 34 -29.56 -12.57 1.81
C ASP A 34 -29.18 -11.18 1.23
N HIS A 35 -29.22 -10.14 2.06
CA HIS A 35 -28.87 -8.76 1.67
C HIS A 35 -27.36 -8.52 1.51
N LEU A 36 -26.50 -9.36 2.07
CA LEU A 36 -25.04 -9.18 2.05
C LEU A 36 -24.25 -10.42 1.65
N VAL A 37 -24.86 -11.61 1.66
CA VAL A 37 -24.19 -12.87 1.37
C VAL A 37 -23.58 -12.86 -0.03
N GLY A 38 -22.25 -13.05 -0.08
CA GLY A 38 -21.52 -13.13 -1.35
C GLY A 38 -21.31 -11.81 -2.08
N ASN A 39 -21.72 -10.66 -1.52
CA ASN A 39 -21.50 -9.36 -2.16
C ASN A 39 -20.00 -9.06 -2.28
N VAL A 40 -19.61 -8.55 -3.45
CA VAL A 40 -18.25 -8.09 -3.74
C VAL A 40 -18.27 -6.58 -3.89
N TYR A 41 -17.41 -5.89 -3.15
CA TYR A 41 -17.25 -4.45 -3.23
C TYR A 41 -15.87 -4.11 -3.78
N ILE A 42 -15.83 -3.25 -4.78
CA ILE A 42 -14.61 -2.78 -5.42
C ILE A 42 -14.59 -1.26 -5.35
N LYS A 43 -13.59 -0.70 -4.66
CA LYS A 43 -13.35 0.73 -4.59
C LYS A 43 -12.23 1.08 -5.56
N PHE A 44 -12.58 1.77 -6.65
CA PHE A 44 -11.63 2.31 -7.60
C PHE A 44 -11.04 3.63 -7.11
N ARG A 45 -9.85 3.98 -7.63
CA ARG A 45 -9.21 5.28 -7.34
C ARG A 45 -9.91 6.47 -8.02
N ARG A 46 -10.66 6.22 -9.08
CA ARG A 46 -11.43 7.23 -9.83
C ARG A 46 -12.87 6.75 -9.97
N GLU A 47 -13.82 7.67 -9.79
CA GLU A 47 -15.25 7.40 -9.92
C GLU A 47 -15.63 6.98 -11.35
N GLU A 48 -15.00 7.58 -12.35
CA GLU A 48 -15.15 7.22 -13.78
C GLU A 48 -14.91 5.73 -14.05
N HIS A 49 -13.95 5.11 -13.35
CA HIS A 49 -13.67 3.67 -13.50
C HIS A 49 -14.78 2.81 -12.89
N ALA A 50 -15.39 3.26 -11.79
CA ALA A 50 -16.52 2.56 -11.17
C ALA A 50 -17.74 2.58 -12.09
N GLU A 51 -18.03 3.73 -12.69
CA GLU A 51 -19.11 3.87 -13.67
C GLU A 51 -18.88 2.99 -14.91
N ALA A 52 -17.67 3.00 -15.47
CA ALA A 52 -17.30 2.14 -16.58
C ALA A 52 -17.43 0.65 -16.23
N ALA A 53 -16.99 0.25 -15.02
CA ALA A 53 -17.09 -1.12 -14.54
C ALA A 53 -18.55 -1.57 -14.44
N VAL A 54 -19.43 -0.77 -13.86
CA VAL A 54 -20.86 -1.09 -13.74
C VAL A 54 -21.51 -1.27 -15.12
N ASN A 55 -21.20 -0.38 -16.06
CA ASN A 55 -21.76 -0.43 -17.41
C ASN A 55 -21.32 -1.69 -18.18
N ASP A 56 -20.06 -2.11 -18.05
CA ASP A 56 -19.56 -3.32 -18.73
C ASP A 56 -19.97 -4.61 -18.00
N LEU A 57 -19.82 -4.67 -16.67
CA LEU A 57 -20.06 -5.88 -15.88
C LEU A 57 -21.50 -6.38 -15.96
N ASN A 58 -22.48 -5.48 -16.06
CA ASN A 58 -23.89 -5.87 -16.24
C ASN A 58 -24.17 -6.60 -17.57
N ASN A 59 -23.24 -6.55 -18.54
CA ASN A 59 -23.32 -7.27 -19.81
C ASN A 59 -22.51 -8.57 -19.81
N ARG A 60 -22.02 -9.02 -18.65
CA ARG A 60 -21.08 -10.13 -18.51
C ARG A 60 -21.61 -11.27 -17.67
N TRP A 61 -20.91 -12.40 -17.77
CA TRP A 61 -21.21 -13.64 -17.08
C TRP A 61 -20.02 -14.09 -16.25
N PHE A 62 -20.28 -14.69 -15.09
CA PHE A 62 -19.27 -15.27 -14.22
C PHE A 62 -19.78 -16.59 -13.66
N GLY A 63 -19.01 -17.67 -13.80
CA GLY A 63 -19.41 -19.01 -13.31
C GLY A 63 -20.75 -19.52 -13.87
N GLY A 64 -21.10 -19.13 -15.09
CA GLY A 64 -22.37 -19.51 -15.73
C GLY A 64 -23.60 -18.71 -15.26
N ARG A 65 -23.41 -17.65 -14.47
CA ARG A 65 -24.49 -16.75 -14.02
C ARG A 65 -24.25 -15.33 -14.54
N PRO A 66 -25.30 -14.56 -14.85
CA PRO A 66 -25.13 -13.14 -15.19
C PRO A 66 -24.59 -12.37 -13.98
N VAL A 67 -23.75 -11.37 -14.24
CA VAL A 67 -23.22 -10.47 -13.22
C VAL A 67 -24.17 -9.30 -13.03
N TYR A 68 -24.42 -8.94 -11.78
CA TYR A 68 -25.18 -7.74 -11.41
C TYR A 68 -24.23 -6.78 -10.71
N ALA A 69 -24.11 -5.57 -11.22
CA ALA A 69 -23.24 -4.53 -10.68
C ALA A 69 -24.02 -3.21 -10.52
N GLU A 70 -23.78 -2.51 -9.42
CA GLU A 70 -24.35 -1.20 -9.15
C GLU A 70 -23.34 -0.30 -8.44
N LEU A 71 -23.54 1.02 -8.53
CA LEU A 71 -22.74 1.97 -7.76
C LEU A 71 -23.17 1.94 -6.30
N SER A 72 -22.21 1.70 -5.41
CA SER A 72 -22.44 1.68 -3.97
C SER A 72 -22.17 3.04 -3.34
N PRO A 73 -23.02 3.53 -2.42
CA PRO A 73 -22.75 4.74 -1.64
C PRO A 73 -21.70 4.53 -0.55
N VAL A 74 -21.19 3.31 -0.35
CA VAL A 74 -20.19 2.98 0.67
C VAL A 74 -18.84 3.59 0.29
N THR A 75 -18.41 4.59 1.05
CA THR A 75 -17.14 5.31 0.82
C THR A 75 -16.00 4.86 1.75
N ASP A 76 -16.32 4.45 2.98
CA ASP A 76 -15.36 3.92 3.96
C ASP A 76 -15.80 2.54 4.47
N PHE A 77 -15.04 1.50 4.10
CA PHE A 77 -15.31 0.14 4.55
C PHE A 77 -15.19 -0.03 6.06
N ARG A 78 -14.35 0.76 6.74
CA ARG A 78 -14.13 0.63 8.19
C ARG A 78 -15.39 0.96 8.99
N GLU A 79 -16.24 1.83 8.46
CA GLU A 79 -17.53 2.17 9.08
C GLU A 79 -18.62 1.16 8.72
N ALA A 80 -18.54 0.55 7.53
CA ALA A 80 -19.48 -0.47 7.06
C ALA A 80 -19.20 -1.88 7.60
N CYS A 81 -17.99 -2.16 8.08
CA CYS A 81 -17.58 -3.47 8.57
C CYS A 81 -18.07 -3.76 10.00
N CYS A 82 -18.41 -5.02 10.25
CA CYS A 82 -18.81 -5.48 11.57
C CYS A 82 -17.58 -5.70 12.46
N ARG A 83 -17.32 -4.77 13.38
CA ARG A 83 -16.19 -4.90 14.34
C ARG A 83 -16.27 -6.17 15.20
N GLN A 84 -17.48 -6.60 15.57
CA GLN A 84 -17.64 -7.85 16.34
C GLN A 84 -17.28 -9.08 15.51
N TYR A 85 -17.53 -9.08 14.20
CA TYR A 85 -17.14 -10.18 13.33
C TYR A 85 -15.62 -10.22 13.13
N GLU A 86 -14.98 -9.05 12.99
CA GLU A 86 -13.51 -8.95 12.95
C GLU A 86 -12.84 -9.57 14.19
N MET A 87 -13.49 -9.47 15.36
CA MET A 87 -13.03 -10.11 16.60
C MET A 87 -13.50 -11.57 16.77
N GLY A 88 -14.35 -12.10 15.88
CA GLY A 88 -14.90 -13.45 15.97
C GLY A 88 -16.08 -13.60 16.94
N GLU A 89 -16.71 -12.50 17.33
CA GLU A 89 -17.74 -12.45 18.39
C GLU A 89 -19.14 -12.05 17.88
N CYS A 90 -19.33 -11.89 16.57
CA CYS A 90 -20.62 -11.51 16.03
C CYS A 90 -21.63 -12.66 16.11
N THR A 91 -22.64 -12.50 16.96
CA THR A 91 -23.72 -13.48 17.17
C THR A 91 -25.01 -13.16 16.41
N ARG A 92 -25.03 -12.09 15.60
CA ARG A 92 -26.23 -11.67 14.85
C ARG A 92 -26.57 -12.59 13.67
N SER A 93 -25.64 -13.45 13.24
CA SER A 93 -25.82 -14.40 12.14
C SER A 93 -26.40 -13.72 10.88
N GLY A 94 -27.52 -14.22 10.33
CA GLY A 94 -28.16 -13.66 9.14
C GLY A 94 -28.81 -12.28 9.32
N PHE A 95 -28.90 -11.77 10.56
CA PHE A 95 -29.49 -10.47 10.88
C PHE A 95 -28.46 -9.35 11.03
N CYS A 96 -27.18 -9.61 10.75
CA CYS A 96 -26.17 -8.56 10.79
C CYS A 96 -26.28 -7.66 9.55
N ASN A 97 -26.39 -6.36 9.78
CA ASN A 97 -26.44 -5.33 8.72
C ASN A 97 -25.07 -4.75 8.36
N PHE A 98 -24.01 -5.20 9.05
CA PHE A 98 -22.64 -4.78 8.78
C PHE A 98 -21.91 -5.85 7.98
N MET A 99 -20.94 -5.43 7.16
CA MET A 99 -20.17 -6.32 6.30
C MET A 99 -19.30 -7.26 7.15
N HIS A 100 -19.45 -8.57 6.92
CA HIS A 100 -18.58 -9.60 7.46
C HIS A 100 -17.56 -9.92 6.38
N LEU A 101 -16.34 -9.38 6.47
CA LEU A 101 -15.36 -9.53 5.40
C LEU A 101 -14.62 -10.86 5.48
N LYS A 102 -14.57 -11.58 4.36
CA LYS A 102 -13.76 -12.77 4.23
C LYS A 102 -12.29 -12.42 3.97
N PRO A 103 -11.36 -12.74 4.88
CA PRO A 103 -9.96 -12.39 4.70
C PRO A 103 -9.32 -13.21 3.57
N ILE A 104 -8.54 -12.55 2.72
CA ILE A 104 -7.63 -13.21 1.77
C ILE A 104 -6.36 -13.71 2.48
N SER A 105 -5.67 -14.67 1.88
CA SER A 105 -4.36 -15.09 2.41
C SER A 105 -3.36 -13.95 2.43
N ARG A 106 -2.43 -14.00 3.39
CA ARG A 106 -1.36 -12.99 3.53
C ARG A 106 -0.47 -12.93 2.29
N GLU A 107 -0.28 -14.05 1.62
CA GLU A 107 0.52 -14.17 0.41
C GLU A 107 -0.17 -13.47 -0.76
N LEU A 108 -1.46 -13.74 -0.99
CA LEU A 108 -2.24 -13.06 -2.02
C LEU A 108 -2.31 -11.56 -1.77
N ARG A 109 -2.57 -11.12 -0.53
CA ARG A 109 -2.57 -9.69 -0.16
C ARG A 109 -1.25 -9.03 -0.50
N LYS A 110 -0.13 -9.69 -0.20
CA LYS A 110 1.20 -9.18 -0.55
C LYS A 110 1.37 -9.14 -2.06
N TYR A 111 0.96 -10.16 -2.79
CA TYR A 111 1.10 -10.22 -4.24
C TYR A 111 0.32 -9.09 -4.94
N LEU A 112 -1.00 -8.97 -4.70
CA LEU A 112 -1.86 -7.98 -5.36
C LEU A 112 -1.42 -6.55 -5.06
N TYR A 113 -1.29 -6.21 -3.77
CA TYR A 113 -1.00 -4.83 -3.37
C TYR A 113 0.50 -4.46 -3.41
N SER A 114 1.44 -5.42 -3.50
CA SER A 114 2.86 -5.11 -3.74
C SER A 114 3.20 -4.91 -5.22
N ARG A 115 2.41 -5.47 -6.16
CA ARG A 115 2.53 -5.14 -7.60
C ARG A 115 2.37 -3.63 -7.82
N ARG A 116 1.48 -2.98 -7.06
CA ARG A 116 1.32 -1.52 -6.99
C ARG A 116 2.64 -0.80 -6.70
N SER A 117 3.37 -1.22 -5.65
CA SER A 117 4.65 -0.60 -5.27
C SER A 117 5.73 -0.72 -6.37
N ARG A 118 5.75 -1.84 -7.12
CA ARG A 118 6.71 -2.05 -8.21
C ARG A 118 6.38 -1.24 -9.48
N ARG A 119 5.09 -1.15 -9.88
CA ARG A 119 4.63 -0.30 -11.01
C ARG A 119 4.86 1.19 -10.74
N HIS A 120 4.76 1.65 -9.50
CA HIS A 120 5.09 3.04 -9.14
C HIS A 120 6.60 3.31 -9.06
N ARG A 121 7.42 2.34 -8.59
CA ARG A 121 8.88 2.49 -8.55
C ARG A 121 9.54 2.54 -9.93
N SER A 122 8.99 1.87 -10.94
CA SER A 122 9.51 1.95 -12.30
C SER A 122 9.25 3.32 -12.95
N ARG A 123 8.14 3.98 -12.62
CA ARG A 123 7.83 5.35 -13.08
C ARG A 123 8.67 6.44 -12.39
N SER A 124 9.11 6.21 -11.15
CA SER A 124 9.93 7.18 -10.39
C SER A 124 11.45 7.08 -10.64
N ARG A 125 11.92 6.14 -11.49
CA ARG A 125 13.34 5.97 -11.83
C ARG A 125 13.80 6.69 -13.10
N SER A 126 12.94 7.52 -13.70
CA SER A 126 13.34 8.49 -14.71
C SER A 126 13.55 9.86 -14.06
N ARG A 127 14.56 9.96 -13.18
CA ARG A 127 15.21 11.24 -12.87
C ARG A 127 16.63 11.14 -13.36
N ASP A 128 16.85 11.78 -14.49
CA ASP A 128 18.10 12.19 -15.13
C ASP A 128 19.36 11.91 -14.31
N HIS A 129 20.05 10.83 -14.65
CA HIS A 129 21.50 10.74 -14.45
C HIS A 129 22.18 11.08 -15.76
N VAL A 130 22.25 12.38 -16.05
CA VAL A 130 23.34 12.94 -16.87
C VAL A 130 24.61 12.75 -16.05
N GLY A 131 25.22 11.57 -16.19
CA GLY A 131 26.51 11.26 -15.60
C GLY A 131 27.59 12.07 -16.31
N THR A 132 27.89 13.26 -15.81
CA THR A 132 29.14 13.94 -16.15
C THR A 132 30.28 13.10 -15.59
N ARG A 133 30.93 12.34 -16.47
CA ARG A 133 32.19 11.64 -16.22
C ARG A 133 33.21 12.63 -15.67
N ARG A 134 33.53 12.56 -14.37
CA ARG A 134 34.75 13.17 -13.84
C ARG A 134 35.79 12.07 -13.65
N THR A 135 36.56 11.87 -14.71
CA THR A 135 37.83 11.13 -14.71
C THR A 135 38.77 11.79 -13.72
N ARG A 136 39.05 11.12 -12.60
CA ARG A 136 40.02 11.59 -11.61
C ARG A 136 41.41 11.14 -12.05
N SER A 137 42.10 11.99 -12.80
CA SER A 137 43.54 11.85 -13.09
C SER A 137 44.37 12.43 -11.93
N PRO A 138 45.46 11.79 -11.48
CA PRO A 138 46.30 12.27 -10.38
C PRO A 138 47.50 13.09 -10.88
N SER A 139 47.79 14.25 -10.27
CA SER A 139 49.06 15.04 -10.39
C SER A 139 49.03 16.27 -9.44
N PRO A 140 50.14 17.02 -9.19
CA PRO A 140 51.37 16.68 -8.49
C PRO A 140 51.78 17.74 -7.41
N ARG A 141 52.97 17.57 -6.80
CA ARG A 141 53.57 18.34 -5.69
C ARG A 141 53.92 19.82 -6.01
N HIS A 142 53.99 20.66 -4.95
CA HIS A 142 54.79 21.90 -4.70
C HIS A 142 53.93 22.89 -3.87
N GLY A 143 54.27 23.51 -2.73
CA GLY A 143 55.53 23.75 -2.01
C GLY A 143 55.79 25.26 -1.95
N HIS A 144 55.47 25.99 -0.85
CA HIS A 144 56.04 27.32 -0.55
C HIS A 144 56.01 27.68 0.95
N HIS A 145 57.12 28.30 1.36
CA HIS A 145 57.53 28.75 2.70
C HIS A 145 57.01 30.14 3.09
N ARG A 146 56.97 30.36 4.43
CA ARG A 146 57.25 31.57 5.26
C ARG A 146 56.11 31.79 6.26
N GLY A 147 56.31 32.04 7.55
CA GLY A 147 57.51 32.28 8.37
C GLY A 147 57.10 33.05 9.64
N GLY A 148 57.79 32.79 10.77
CA GLY A 148 57.81 33.61 12.01
C GLY A 148 56.68 33.32 13.02
N GLY A 149 56.91 33.18 14.33
CA GLY A 149 58.11 33.27 15.16
C GLY A 149 57.72 33.35 16.65
N GLY A 150 58.50 32.70 17.54
CA GLY A 150 58.65 32.92 19.01
C GLY A 150 57.39 32.84 19.91
N SER A 151 57.42 32.56 21.20
CA SER A 151 58.44 32.14 22.19
C SER A 151 57.75 32.24 23.58
N GLY A 152 58.05 31.31 24.52
CA GLY A 152 57.74 31.45 25.96
C GLY A 152 56.29 31.08 26.35
N GLY A 153 55.97 30.45 27.47
CA GLY A 153 56.75 30.03 28.65
C GLY A 153 55.77 29.90 29.84
N GLY A 154 55.93 28.84 30.66
CA GLY A 154 55.64 28.84 32.10
C GLY A 154 54.19 28.72 32.62
N GLY A 155 53.95 27.68 33.44
CA GLY A 155 53.45 27.88 34.81
C GLY A 155 51.99 27.54 35.16
N GLY A 156 51.79 26.41 35.85
CA GLY A 156 51.28 26.40 37.24
C GLY A 156 49.77 26.36 37.56
N GLY A 157 49.38 25.34 38.36
CA GLY A 157 48.24 25.33 39.30
C GLY A 157 46.89 24.85 38.74
N GLY A 158 46.07 24.01 39.36
CA GLY A 158 45.94 23.54 40.74
C GLY A 158 44.48 23.70 41.22
N GLY A 159 43.85 22.62 41.71
CA GLY A 159 42.56 22.65 42.46
C GLY A 159 41.31 22.30 41.64
N ARG A 160 40.71 21.11 41.78
CA ARG A 160 39.79 20.59 42.85
C ARG A 160 38.36 21.18 42.83
N ARG A 161 37.41 20.26 43.09
CA ARG A 161 35.97 20.42 43.50
C ARG A 161 34.99 20.52 42.33
N ASP A 162 33.75 20.03 42.40
CA ASP A 162 33.02 19.00 43.15
C ASP A 162 31.60 19.05 42.56
N ARG A 163 30.87 17.93 42.67
CA ARG A 163 29.40 17.81 42.79
C ARG A 163 28.44 18.18 41.64
N ARG A 164 27.63 17.14 41.33
CA ARG A 164 26.15 17.05 41.37
C ARG A 164 25.37 18.22 40.77
N TYR A 165 24.47 17.93 39.84
CA TYR A 165 23.18 17.27 40.12
C TYR A 165 22.82 16.33 38.98
#